data_AF-R4T4R6-F1
#
_entry.id   AF-R4T4R6-F1
#
_cell.length_a   1.000
_cell.length_b   1.000
_cell.length_c   1.000
_cell.angle_alpha   90.00
_cell.angle_beta   90.00
_cell.angle_gamma   90.00
#
_symmetry.space_group_name_H-M   'P 1'
#
loop_
_entity.id
_entity.type
_entity.pdbx_description
1 polymer ?
#
loop_
_entity_poly.entity_id
_entity_poly.type
_entity_poly.pdbx_seq_one_letter_code
_entity_poly.pdbx_strand_id
1 'polypeptide(L)'
;MQDWYTRAVRLRFQVFTGTPYAHVSPMEWRIDPQSLRGIARNRGYLEIAPMFQGCLSFQFAPRHVPPVPVFDGPDRPDKDRERWLLNQVSGSDRVWISLKHANLSARRVAEVAETEGLRVAADFADADDRVLLLSRDPSPPRLPLPAPTGLRFRYAWLNYIAPVTVIVLLGAAAVIAGTPSHYEEPIAGLLFLAAFAGMVPAAFTTCLFPRTTRVGWLAREFDGSLQVEFPMRSYRIPADLVVQIAAYHGYELYALSATQAGGPSLKFCKR
;
A
#
# COMPACT_ATOMS: atom_id res chain seq x y z
N MET A 1 20.10 2.74 -7.95
CA MET A 1 19.25 3.10 -6.80
C MET A 1 18.07 2.15 -6.61
N GLN A 2 17.39 1.71 -7.66
CA GLN A 2 16.16 0.90 -7.56
C GLN A 2 16.36 -0.48 -6.89
N ASP A 3 17.44 -1.18 -7.25
CA ASP A 3 17.85 -2.44 -6.61
C ASP A 3 18.12 -2.33 -5.11
N TRP A 4 18.76 -1.23 -4.68
CA TRP A 4 19.10 -1.02 -3.28
C TRP A 4 17.86 -0.95 -2.40
N TYR A 5 16.82 -0.24 -2.86
CA TYR A 5 15.59 -0.08 -2.10
C TYR A 5 14.85 -1.41 -1.92
N THR A 6 14.72 -2.20 -2.98
CA THR A 6 14.12 -3.55 -2.91
C THR A 6 14.83 -4.43 -1.90
N ARG A 7 16.18 -4.44 -1.94
CA ARG A 7 16.99 -5.23 -1.01
C ARG A 7 16.82 -4.72 0.41
N ALA A 8 16.84 -3.41 0.64
CA ALA A 8 16.65 -2.82 1.97
C ALA A 8 15.28 -3.16 2.57
N VAL A 9 14.21 -3.07 1.76
CA VAL A 9 12.85 -3.43 2.17
C VAL A 9 12.76 -4.93 2.48
N ARG A 10 13.24 -5.81 1.57
CA ARG A 10 13.27 -7.26 1.82
C ARG A 10 14.02 -7.60 3.12
N LEU A 11 15.15 -6.95 3.36
CA LEU A 11 15.98 -7.19 4.53
C LEU A 11 15.23 -6.86 5.84
N ARG A 12 14.44 -5.79 5.87
CA ARG A 12 13.57 -5.45 7.03
C ARG A 12 12.54 -6.53 7.34
N PHE A 13 11.96 -7.14 6.30
CA PHE A 13 10.81 -8.06 6.45
C PHE A 13 11.17 -9.55 6.37
N GLN A 14 12.38 -9.89 5.94
CA GLN A 14 12.87 -11.27 5.86
C GLN A 14 13.92 -11.59 6.92
N VAL A 15 14.71 -10.59 7.33
CA VAL A 15 15.84 -10.81 8.26
C VAL A 15 15.59 -10.17 9.62
N PHE A 16 15.24 -8.87 9.65
CA PHE A 16 15.03 -8.13 10.90
C PHE A 16 13.57 -8.19 11.37
N THR A 17 13.10 -9.41 11.62
CA THR A 17 11.71 -9.75 11.95
C THR A 17 11.43 -9.86 13.46
N GLY A 18 12.43 -9.58 14.31
CA GLY A 18 12.35 -9.76 15.76
C GLY A 18 12.97 -11.09 16.25
N THR A 19 13.62 -11.84 15.35
CA THR A 19 14.43 -13.01 15.72
C THR A 19 15.57 -12.61 16.66
N PRO A 20 15.93 -13.45 17.66
CA PRO A 20 16.96 -13.10 18.65
C PRO A 20 18.30 -12.71 18.04
N TYR A 21 18.69 -13.37 16.95
CA TYR A 21 19.92 -13.11 16.22
C TYR A 21 19.65 -13.01 14.72
N ALA A 22 20.39 -12.13 14.06
CA ALA A 22 20.37 -11.95 12.61
C ALA A 22 21.80 -11.80 12.09
N HIS A 23 22.15 -12.57 11.07
CA HIS A 23 23.47 -12.54 10.44
C HIS A 23 23.31 -12.15 8.97
N VAL A 24 24.02 -11.12 8.55
CA VAL A 24 23.82 -10.51 7.23
C VAL A 24 25.17 -10.27 6.57
N SER A 25 25.36 -10.83 5.38
CA SER A 25 26.51 -10.51 4.53
C SER A 25 26.24 -9.23 3.73
N PRO A 26 27.03 -8.15 3.90
CA PRO A 26 26.90 -6.95 3.07
C PRO A 26 27.10 -7.23 1.57
N MET A 27 27.92 -8.23 1.24
CA MET A 27 28.18 -8.63 -0.15
C MET A 27 26.97 -9.34 -0.77
N GLU A 28 26.33 -10.24 -0.04
CA GLU A 28 25.14 -10.97 -0.51
C GLU A 28 23.98 -10.00 -0.77
N TRP A 29 23.74 -9.11 0.20
CA TRP A 29 22.65 -8.13 0.12
C TRP A 29 23.02 -6.92 -0.74
N ARG A 30 24.29 -6.77 -1.14
CA ARG A 30 24.79 -5.63 -1.93
C ARG A 30 24.30 -4.28 -1.38
N ILE A 31 24.31 -4.16 -0.05
CA ILE A 31 23.99 -2.95 0.69
C ILE A 31 25.25 -2.59 1.49
N ASP A 32 25.62 -1.32 1.49
CA ASP A 32 26.78 -0.88 2.25
C ASP A 32 26.59 -1.17 3.77
N PRO A 33 27.67 -1.47 4.51
CA PRO A 33 27.58 -1.82 5.92
C PRO A 33 26.90 -0.76 6.80
N GLN A 34 27.03 0.53 6.47
CA GLN A 34 26.43 1.61 7.26
C GLN A 34 24.91 1.64 7.12
N SER A 35 24.40 1.50 5.90
CA SER A 35 22.98 1.34 5.60
C SER A 35 22.40 0.10 6.30
N LEU A 36 23.13 -1.02 6.31
CA LEU A 36 22.71 -2.22 7.04
C LEU A 36 22.57 -1.99 8.53
N ARG A 37 23.55 -1.34 9.16
CA ARG A 37 23.49 -0.96 10.59
C ARG A 37 22.31 -0.05 10.87
N GLY A 38 22.07 0.95 10.01
CA GLY A 38 20.92 1.84 10.13
C GLY A 38 19.59 1.09 10.07
N ILE A 39 19.44 0.16 9.11
CA ILE A 39 18.26 -0.68 8.98
C ILE A 39 18.06 -1.56 10.22
N ALA A 40 19.13 -2.23 10.69
CA ALA A 40 19.10 -3.08 11.88
C ALA A 40 18.68 -2.27 13.12
N ARG A 41 19.33 -1.12 13.34
CA ARG A 41 19.07 -0.23 14.48
C ARG A 41 17.62 0.27 14.49
N ASN A 42 17.07 0.66 13.34
CA ASN A 42 15.67 1.10 13.23
C ASN A 42 14.68 -0.02 13.60
N ARG A 43 15.10 -1.28 13.52
CA ARG A 43 14.33 -2.47 13.90
C ARG A 43 14.65 -2.98 15.31
N GLY A 44 15.43 -2.24 16.10
CA GLY A 44 15.75 -2.58 17.48
C GLY A 44 16.87 -3.60 17.65
N TYR A 45 17.73 -3.75 16.64
CA TYR A 45 18.89 -4.63 16.69
C TYR A 45 20.15 -3.86 17.07
N LEU A 46 20.99 -4.51 17.88
CA LEU A 46 22.35 -4.09 18.21
C LEU A 46 23.36 -4.94 17.44
N GLU A 47 24.39 -4.30 16.89
CA GLU A 47 25.53 -5.01 16.31
C GLU A 47 26.33 -5.69 17.43
N ILE A 48 26.67 -6.96 17.22
CA ILE A 48 27.51 -7.76 18.11
C ILE A 48 28.74 -8.23 17.32
N ALA A 49 29.71 -8.82 18.03
CA ALA A 49 30.88 -9.41 17.40
C ALA A 49 30.45 -10.37 16.26
N PRO A 50 31.06 -10.28 15.06
CA PRO A 50 30.73 -11.15 13.94
C PRO A 50 30.88 -12.63 14.33
N MET A 51 29.80 -13.42 14.19
CA MET A 51 29.87 -14.87 14.37
C MET A 51 30.45 -15.59 13.15
N PHE A 52 30.44 -14.94 11.98
CA PHE A 52 30.90 -15.50 10.71
C PHE A 52 31.77 -14.49 9.96
N GLN A 53 32.79 -14.98 9.26
CA GLN A 53 33.67 -14.15 8.44
C GLN A 53 32.88 -13.50 7.29
N GLY A 54 33.04 -12.19 7.11
CA GLY A 54 32.36 -11.44 6.04
C GLY A 54 30.89 -11.09 6.34
N CYS A 55 30.36 -11.45 7.51
CA CYS A 55 29.01 -11.12 7.94
C CYS A 55 29.00 -10.08 9.07
N LEU A 56 27.98 -9.24 9.09
CA LEU A 56 27.58 -8.48 10.27
C LEU A 56 26.63 -9.33 11.10
N SER A 57 26.80 -9.33 12.42
CA SER A 57 25.94 -10.07 13.35
C SER A 57 25.21 -9.11 14.25
N PHE A 58 23.93 -9.37 14.47
CA PHE A 58 23.04 -8.51 15.20
C PHE A 58 22.24 -9.30 16.23
N GLN A 59 22.00 -8.70 17.39
CA GLN A 59 21.13 -9.22 18.43
C GLN A 59 19.90 -8.32 18.57
N PHE A 60 18.71 -8.92 18.65
CA PHE A 60 17.49 -8.16 18.92
C PHE A 60 17.47 -7.71 20.38
N ALA A 61 17.55 -6.40 20.60
CA ALA A 61 17.69 -5.80 21.92
C ALA A 61 16.83 -4.52 22.03
N PRO A 62 15.50 -4.64 21.90
CA PRO A 62 14.58 -3.50 21.80
C PRO A 62 14.56 -2.60 23.05
N ARG A 63 15.04 -3.08 24.20
CA ARG A 63 15.19 -2.28 25.42
C ARG A 63 16.41 -1.35 25.39
N HIS A 64 17.46 -1.73 24.66
CA HIS A 64 18.71 -0.96 24.56
C HIS A 64 18.73 -0.10 23.31
N VAL A 65 18.14 -0.59 22.22
CA VAL A 65 17.89 0.17 21.00
C VAL A 65 16.40 0.10 20.74
N PRO A 66 15.62 1.10 21.19
CA PRO A 66 14.19 1.11 20.90
C PRO A 66 14.00 1.18 19.39
N PRO A 67 13.15 0.31 18.79
CA PRO A 67 12.78 0.44 17.39
C PRO A 67 12.09 1.79 17.16
N VAL A 68 12.09 2.24 15.91
CA VAL A 68 11.32 3.44 15.54
C VAL A 68 9.86 3.22 15.94
N PRO A 69 9.25 4.15 16.71
CA PRO A 69 7.87 4.00 17.13
C PRO A 69 6.97 3.96 15.89
N VAL A 70 6.05 3.01 15.90
CA VAL A 70 4.99 2.94 14.90
C VAL A 70 4.01 4.09 15.11
N PHE A 71 3.42 4.57 14.02
CA PHE A 71 2.37 5.56 14.10
C PHE A 71 1.20 5.02 14.93
N ASP A 72 0.76 5.82 15.89
CA ASP A 72 -0.52 5.63 16.56
C ASP A 72 -1.29 6.94 16.51
N GLY A 73 -2.61 6.83 16.29
CA GLY A 73 -3.47 8.00 16.28
C GLY A 73 -3.63 8.59 17.70
N PRO A 74 -4.26 9.76 17.82
CA PRO A 74 -4.51 10.36 19.11
C PRO A 74 -5.43 9.48 19.96
N ASP A 75 -5.00 9.21 21.20
CA ASP A 75 -5.78 8.43 22.16
C ASP A 75 -6.70 9.34 22.99
N ARG A 76 -7.65 9.98 22.29
CA ARG A 76 -8.66 10.85 22.91
C ARG A 76 -10.03 10.54 22.34
N PRO A 77 -11.10 10.61 23.16
CA PRO A 77 -12.46 10.41 22.67
C PRO A 77 -12.81 11.52 21.66
N ASP A 78 -13.27 11.11 20.49
CA ASP A 78 -13.71 12.00 19.41
C ASP A 78 -14.98 11.40 18.80
N LYS A 79 -16.14 11.86 19.28
CA LYS A 79 -17.44 11.28 18.92
C LYS A 79 -17.74 11.36 17.43
N ASP A 80 -17.24 12.39 16.75
CA ASP A 80 -17.49 12.54 15.31
C ASP A 80 -16.65 11.56 14.51
N ARG A 81 -15.40 11.31 14.91
CA ARG A 81 -14.56 10.27 14.30
C ARG A 81 -15.03 8.86 14.63
N GLU A 82 -15.53 8.63 15.84
CA GLU A 82 -16.14 7.37 16.23
C GLU A 82 -17.40 7.08 15.41
N ARG A 83 -18.28 8.08 15.21
CA ARG A 83 -19.45 7.95 14.31
C ARG A 83 -19.04 7.70 12.87
N TRP A 84 -18.01 8.39 12.38
CA TRP A 84 -17.47 8.13 11.05
C TRP A 84 -16.99 6.67 10.93
N LEU A 85 -16.28 6.16 11.94
CA LEU A 85 -15.81 4.77 11.96
C LEU A 85 -16.98 3.80 11.97
N LEU A 86 -18.00 4.02 12.81
CA LEU A 86 -19.22 3.21 12.84
C LEU A 86 -19.90 3.14 11.46
N ASN A 87 -19.99 4.27 10.76
CA ASN A 87 -20.54 4.30 9.40
C ASN A 87 -19.69 3.50 8.39
N GLN A 88 -18.39 3.37 8.61
CA GLN A 88 -17.51 2.55 7.76
C GLN A 88 -17.59 1.06 8.08
N VAL A 89 -17.80 0.69 9.35
CA VAL A 89 -17.83 -0.73 9.77
C VAL A 89 -19.22 -1.35 9.70
N SER A 90 -20.28 -0.55 9.82
CA SER A 90 -21.67 -1.00 9.77
C SER A 90 -21.95 -1.78 8.49
N GLY A 91 -22.50 -2.99 8.64
CA GLY A 91 -22.87 -3.87 7.53
C GLY A 91 -21.70 -4.48 6.74
N SER A 92 -20.45 -4.25 7.15
CA SER A 92 -19.28 -4.79 6.46
C SER A 92 -18.68 -5.97 7.23
N ASP A 93 -18.40 -7.07 6.54
CA ASP A 93 -17.73 -8.23 7.15
C ASP A 93 -16.23 -8.01 7.32
N ARG A 94 -15.63 -7.20 6.44
CA ARG A 94 -14.20 -6.86 6.42
C ARG A 94 -13.97 -5.42 5.98
N VAL A 95 -13.17 -4.68 6.75
CA VAL A 95 -12.87 -3.25 6.48
C VAL A 95 -11.41 -2.95 6.78
N TRP A 96 -10.77 -2.19 5.89
CA TRP A 96 -9.42 -1.67 6.09
C TRP A 96 -9.49 -0.26 6.65
N ILE A 97 -8.81 0.03 7.76
CA ILE A 97 -8.82 1.34 8.43
C ILE A 97 -7.39 1.87 8.59
N SER A 98 -7.07 2.98 7.94
CA SER A 98 -5.84 3.75 8.21
C SER A 98 -6.05 4.65 9.42
N LEU A 99 -5.19 4.56 10.43
CA LEU A 99 -5.26 5.38 11.64
C LEU A 99 -4.99 6.85 11.35
N LYS A 100 -4.11 7.15 10.38
CA LYS A 100 -3.88 8.53 9.94
C LYS A 100 -5.13 9.19 9.36
N HIS A 101 -5.99 8.40 8.71
CA HIS A 101 -7.26 8.89 8.18
C HIS A 101 -8.39 8.87 9.23
N ALA A 102 -8.49 7.79 10.02
CA ALA A 102 -9.46 7.68 11.10
C ALA A 102 -9.24 8.74 12.19
N ASN A 103 -7.99 9.17 12.38
CA ASN A 103 -7.56 10.09 13.42
C ASN A 103 -7.96 9.59 14.83
N LEU A 104 -7.81 8.29 15.05
CA LEU A 104 -8.10 7.59 16.30
C LEU A 104 -6.94 6.62 16.58
N SER A 105 -6.66 6.37 17.87
CA SER A 105 -5.69 5.35 18.29
C SER A 105 -6.13 3.95 17.86
N ALA A 106 -5.18 3.03 17.70
CA ALA A 106 -5.46 1.64 17.35
C ALA A 106 -6.42 0.99 18.35
N ARG A 107 -6.19 1.29 19.63
CA ARG A 107 -7.04 0.85 20.74
C ARG A 107 -8.47 1.33 20.56
N ARG A 108 -8.67 2.63 20.28
CA ARG A 108 -10.00 3.20 20.16
C ARG A 108 -10.75 2.65 18.94
N VAL A 109 -10.04 2.44 17.83
CA VAL A 109 -10.62 1.78 16.65
C VAL A 109 -11.08 0.36 16.99
N ALA A 110 -10.28 -0.40 17.74
CA ALA A 110 -10.66 -1.75 18.16
C ALA A 110 -11.89 -1.75 19.08
N GLU A 111 -11.94 -0.86 20.07
CA GLU A 111 -13.08 -0.72 20.99
C GLU A 111 -14.39 -0.40 20.25
N VAL A 112 -14.36 0.52 19.28
CA VAL A 112 -15.53 0.90 18.49
C VAL A 112 -15.91 -0.18 17.47
N ALA A 113 -14.94 -0.87 16.87
CA ALA A 113 -15.22 -1.96 15.95
C ALA A 113 -15.89 -3.16 16.65
N GLU A 114 -15.51 -3.41 17.90
CA GLU A 114 -16.05 -4.50 18.71
C GLU A 114 -17.55 -4.33 18.98
N THR A 115 -18.06 -3.10 19.08
CA THR A 115 -19.51 -2.86 19.25
C THR A 115 -20.34 -3.31 18.04
N GLU A 116 -19.72 -3.39 16.87
CA GLU A 116 -20.33 -3.88 15.61
C GLU A 116 -19.97 -5.34 15.31
N GLY A 117 -19.30 -6.02 16.24
CA GLY A 117 -18.87 -7.41 16.12
C GLY A 117 -17.63 -7.63 15.23
N LEU A 118 -16.91 -6.56 14.87
CA LEU A 118 -15.64 -6.68 14.15
C LEU A 118 -14.47 -6.72 15.13
N ARG A 119 -13.42 -7.46 14.78
CA ARG A 119 -12.16 -7.55 15.51
C ARG A 119 -10.98 -7.23 14.60
N VAL A 120 -9.87 -6.82 15.19
CA VAL A 120 -8.61 -6.63 14.44
C VAL A 120 -8.09 -8.00 13.99
N ALA A 121 -8.19 -8.27 12.69
CA ALA A 121 -7.69 -9.48 12.05
C ALA A 121 -6.20 -9.37 11.68
N ALA A 122 -5.76 -8.17 11.31
CA ALA A 122 -4.36 -7.88 11.03
C ALA A 122 -4.02 -6.42 11.31
N ASP A 123 -2.75 -6.18 11.59
CA ASP A 123 -2.19 -4.88 11.97
C ASP A 123 -0.89 -4.65 11.20
N PHE A 124 -0.88 -3.59 10.40
CA PHE A 124 0.23 -3.22 9.52
C PHE A 124 0.69 -1.83 9.88
N ALA A 125 1.97 -1.64 10.19
CA ALA A 125 2.42 -0.36 10.72
C ALA A 125 3.78 0.08 10.16
N ASP A 126 3.90 1.38 9.95
CA ASP A 126 5.17 2.08 9.78
C ASP A 126 5.20 3.36 10.63
N ALA A 127 6.23 4.18 10.46
CA ALA A 127 6.38 5.43 11.21
C ALA A 127 5.40 6.55 10.75
N ASP A 128 4.78 6.42 9.57
CA ASP A 128 3.87 7.41 8.99
C ASP A 128 2.39 7.07 9.23
N ASP A 129 2.05 5.79 9.21
CA ASP A 129 0.68 5.30 9.31
C ASP A 129 0.62 3.87 9.85
N ARG A 130 -0.53 3.55 10.43
CA ARG A 130 -0.87 2.20 10.87
C ARG A 130 -2.23 1.85 10.27
N VAL A 131 -2.32 0.68 9.67
CA VAL A 131 -3.50 0.20 8.98
C VAL A 131 -3.97 -1.08 9.63
N LEU A 132 -5.23 -1.07 10.06
CA LEU A 132 -5.89 -2.21 10.67
C LEU A 132 -6.82 -2.87 9.65
N LEU A 133 -6.78 -4.19 9.55
CA LEU A 133 -7.82 -4.97 8.92
C LEU A 133 -8.80 -5.41 10.00
N LEU A 134 -10.02 -4.91 9.95
CA LEU A 134 -11.13 -5.32 10.80
C LEU A 134 -11.91 -6.43 10.09
N SER A 135 -12.29 -7.48 10.81
CA SER A 135 -13.07 -8.59 10.28
C SER A 135 -13.98 -9.17 11.34
N ARG A 136 -15.16 -9.65 10.95
CA ARG A 136 -16.03 -10.47 11.82
C ARG A 136 -15.45 -11.86 12.06
N ASP A 137 -14.73 -12.39 11.08
CA ASP A 137 -13.90 -13.58 11.20
C ASP A 137 -12.41 -13.17 11.15
N PRO A 138 -11.75 -12.99 12.30
CA PRO A 138 -10.37 -12.50 12.37
C PRO A 138 -9.33 -13.55 11.97
N SER A 139 -9.76 -14.72 11.49
CA SER A 139 -8.85 -15.76 11.03
C SER A 139 -7.98 -15.25 9.87
N PRO A 140 -6.66 -15.51 9.90
CA PRO A 140 -5.79 -15.17 8.78
C PRO A 140 -6.26 -15.89 7.50
N PRO A 141 -5.99 -15.33 6.31
CA PRO A 141 -6.36 -15.97 5.07
C PRO A 141 -5.71 -17.35 4.97
N ARG A 142 -6.47 -18.33 4.47
CA ARG A 142 -5.91 -19.65 4.17
C ARG A 142 -4.97 -19.51 2.98
N LEU A 143 -3.69 -19.78 3.20
CA LEU A 143 -2.65 -19.72 2.19
C LEU A 143 -2.29 -21.13 1.69
N PRO A 144 -1.94 -21.30 0.40
CA PRO A 144 -1.94 -20.28 -0.65
C PRO A 144 -3.37 -19.84 -1.03
N LEU A 145 -3.55 -18.56 -1.37
CA LEU A 145 -4.84 -18.07 -1.86
C LEU A 145 -5.25 -18.86 -3.11
N PRO A 146 -6.54 -19.20 -3.28
CA PRO A 146 -7.00 -19.85 -4.50
C PRO A 146 -6.73 -18.97 -5.72
N ALA A 147 -6.56 -19.58 -6.90
CA ALA A 147 -6.43 -18.82 -8.13
C ALA A 147 -7.68 -17.94 -8.35
N PRO A 148 -7.52 -16.70 -8.84
CA PRO A 148 -8.64 -15.80 -9.03
C PRO A 148 -9.63 -16.36 -10.05
N THR A 149 -10.92 -16.32 -9.71
CA THR A 149 -12.02 -16.69 -10.61
C THR A 149 -12.73 -15.43 -11.11
N GLY A 150 -12.66 -15.15 -12.41
CA GLY A 150 -13.40 -14.08 -13.09
C GLY A 150 -12.63 -12.78 -13.34
N LEU A 151 -13.24 -11.89 -14.14
CA LEU A 151 -12.72 -10.54 -14.41
C LEU A 151 -12.99 -9.63 -13.20
N ARG A 152 -11.93 -9.07 -12.62
CA ARG A 152 -12.03 -8.10 -11.52
C ARG A 152 -11.49 -6.76 -11.97
N PHE A 153 -12.16 -5.69 -11.52
CA PHE A 153 -11.67 -4.34 -11.73
C PHE A 153 -10.36 -4.14 -10.98
N ARG A 154 -9.27 -3.95 -11.73
CA ARG A 154 -7.94 -3.65 -11.18
C ARG A 154 -7.75 -2.16 -11.16
N TYR A 155 -7.40 -1.61 -10.00
CA TYR A 155 -7.23 -0.16 -9.87
C TYR A 155 -6.03 0.33 -10.70
N ALA A 156 -5.06 -0.56 -10.96
CA ALA A 156 -3.97 -0.30 -11.90
C ALA A 156 -4.46 0.04 -13.33
N TRP A 157 -5.67 -0.39 -13.73
CA TRP A 157 -6.24 -0.05 -15.05
C TRP A 157 -6.51 1.45 -15.21
N LEU A 158 -6.74 2.17 -14.11
CA LEU A 158 -6.98 3.61 -14.14
C LEU A 158 -5.77 4.41 -14.66
N ASN A 159 -4.55 3.88 -14.52
CA ASN A 159 -3.38 4.52 -15.10
C ASN A 159 -3.42 4.54 -16.64
N TYR A 160 -4.13 3.60 -17.26
CA TYR A 160 -4.34 3.60 -18.71
C TYR A 160 -5.48 4.54 -19.14
N ILE A 161 -6.37 4.93 -18.23
CA ILE A 161 -7.47 5.85 -18.54
C ILE A 161 -6.95 7.27 -18.79
N ALA A 162 -6.01 7.76 -17.99
CA ALA A 162 -5.46 9.12 -18.15
C ALA A 162 -4.94 9.41 -19.58
N PRO A 163 -4.04 8.61 -20.20
CA PRO A 163 -3.60 8.87 -21.57
C PRO A 163 -4.71 8.70 -22.60
N VAL A 164 -5.62 7.73 -22.43
CA VAL A 164 -6.79 7.55 -23.31
C VAL A 164 -7.69 8.78 -23.29
N THR A 165 -7.91 9.36 -22.12
CA THR A 165 -8.75 10.57 -21.99
C THR A 165 -8.11 11.78 -22.63
N VAL A 166 -6.78 11.94 -22.58
CA VAL A 166 -6.07 12.98 -23.34
C VAL A 166 -6.23 12.77 -24.84
N ILE A 167 -6.16 11.53 -25.34
CA ILE A 167 -6.37 11.23 -26.77
C ILE A 167 -7.81 11.55 -27.19
N VAL A 168 -8.80 11.18 -26.37
CA VAL A 168 -10.22 11.51 -26.63
C VAL A 168 -10.44 13.02 -26.64
N LEU A 169 -9.83 13.75 -25.70
CA LEU A 169 -9.88 15.22 -25.65
C LEU A 169 -9.25 15.85 -26.89
N LEU A 170 -8.09 15.36 -27.33
CA LEU A 170 -7.42 15.84 -28.54
C LEU A 170 -8.22 15.53 -29.81
N GLY A 171 -8.80 14.33 -29.89
CA GLY A 171 -9.69 13.94 -30.99
C GLY A 171 -10.94 14.82 -31.05
N ALA A 172 -11.56 15.09 -29.90
CA ALA A 172 -12.70 16.00 -29.79
C ALA A 172 -12.33 17.43 -30.23
N ALA A 173 -11.19 17.95 -29.77
CA ALA A 173 -10.70 19.27 -30.16
C ALA A 173 -10.42 19.38 -31.68
N ALA A 174 -9.86 18.33 -32.29
CA ALA A 174 -9.62 18.28 -33.73
C ALA A 174 -10.91 18.28 -34.55
N VAL A 175 -11.94 17.57 -34.09
CA VAL A 175 -13.28 17.57 -34.74
C VAL A 175 -13.94 18.94 -34.64
N ILE A 176 -13.86 19.60 -33.49
CA ILE A 176 -14.42 20.94 -33.26
C ILE A 176 -13.69 21.99 -34.14
N ALA A 177 -12.36 21.91 -34.25
CA ALA A 177 -11.59 22.82 -35.09
C ALA A 177 -11.85 22.66 -36.59
N GLY A 178 -12.27 21.46 -37.03
CA GLY A 178 -12.55 21.15 -38.44
C GLY A 178 -14.00 21.29 -38.88
N THR A 179 -14.94 21.63 -37.98
CA THR A 179 -16.37 21.67 -38.30
C THR A 179 -16.84 23.08 -38.68
N PRO A 180 -17.55 23.26 -39.81
CA PRO A 180 -18.12 24.55 -40.20
C PRO A 180 -19.24 24.97 -39.24
N SER A 181 -19.42 26.28 -39.08
CA SER A 181 -20.17 27.01 -38.02
C SER A 181 -21.68 26.77 -37.93
N HIS A 182 -22.23 25.72 -38.54
CA HIS A 182 -23.66 25.40 -38.57
C HIS A 182 -24.07 24.20 -37.70
N TYR A 183 -23.20 23.70 -36.84
CA TYR A 183 -23.44 22.51 -36.02
C TYR A 183 -23.22 22.78 -34.52
N GLU A 184 -24.10 23.54 -33.88
CA GLU A 184 -23.97 23.91 -32.45
C GLU A 184 -24.29 22.76 -31.48
N GLU A 185 -25.31 21.93 -31.78
CA GLU A 185 -25.73 20.82 -30.91
C GLU A 185 -24.70 19.67 -30.74
N PRO A 186 -24.05 19.13 -31.80
CA PRO A 186 -23.09 18.04 -31.64
C PRO A 186 -21.79 18.48 -30.96
N ILE A 187 -21.43 19.78 -31.02
CA ILE A 187 -20.25 20.33 -30.34
C ILE A 187 -20.45 20.30 -28.82
N ALA A 188 -21.65 20.65 -28.32
CA ALA A 188 -21.96 20.59 -26.89
C ALA A 188 -21.88 19.16 -26.32
N GLY A 189 -22.37 18.17 -27.07
CA GLY A 189 -22.25 16.75 -26.69
C GLY A 189 -20.81 16.25 -26.64
N LEU A 190 -19.99 16.67 -27.60
CA LEU A 190 -18.55 16.38 -27.65
C LEU A 190 -17.78 17.04 -26.49
N LEU A 191 -18.10 18.30 -26.16
CA LEU A 191 -17.51 19.01 -25.02
C LEU A 191 -17.93 18.39 -23.67
N PHE A 192 -19.18 17.94 -23.54
CA PHE A 192 -19.65 17.24 -22.34
C PHE A 192 -18.94 15.89 -22.18
N LEU A 193 -18.84 15.10 -23.27
CA LEU A 193 -18.13 13.82 -23.26
C LEU A 193 -16.64 14.02 -22.92
N ALA A 194 -16.02 15.06 -23.49
CA ALA A 194 -14.66 15.49 -23.20
C ALA A 194 -14.48 15.85 -21.72
N ALA A 195 -15.35 16.71 -21.18
CA ALA A 195 -15.31 17.13 -19.77
C ALA A 195 -15.51 15.94 -18.82
N PHE A 196 -16.46 15.05 -19.11
CA PHE A 196 -16.72 13.84 -18.33
C PHE A 196 -15.53 12.87 -18.40
N ALA A 197 -15.01 12.62 -19.60
CA ALA A 197 -13.84 11.78 -19.83
C ALA A 197 -12.59 12.34 -19.13
N GLY A 198 -12.40 13.67 -19.08
CA GLY A 198 -11.29 14.28 -18.35
C GLY A 198 -11.48 14.28 -16.82
N MET A 199 -12.71 14.49 -16.34
CA MET A 199 -13.03 14.61 -14.91
C MET A 199 -12.81 13.28 -14.17
N VAL A 200 -13.18 12.15 -14.77
CA VAL A 200 -13.04 10.82 -14.17
C VAL A 200 -11.58 10.56 -13.74
N PRO A 201 -10.56 10.48 -14.62
CA PRO A 201 -9.18 10.25 -14.22
C PRO A 201 -8.57 11.39 -13.39
N ALA A 202 -9.00 12.65 -13.59
CA ALA A 202 -8.56 13.75 -12.74
C ALA A 202 -8.99 13.56 -11.28
N ALA A 203 -10.24 13.13 -11.05
CA ALA A 203 -10.76 12.80 -9.72
C ALA A 203 -9.97 11.66 -9.04
N PHE A 204 -9.56 10.64 -9.80
CA PHE A 204 -8.79 9.51 -9.28
C PHE A 204 -7.31 9.83 -9.01
N THR A 205 -6.70 10.73 -9.78
CA THR A 205 -5.28 11.09 -9.63
C THR A 205 -5.02 12.16 -8.56
N THR A 206 -6.05 12.92 -8.16
CA THR A 206 -5.97 14.07 -7.24
C THR A 206 -6.25 13.76 -5.76
N CYS A 207 -6.16 12.49 -5.32
CA CYS A 207 -6.37 12.09 -3.92
C CYS A 207 -7.79 12.27 -3.36
N LEU A 208 -8.83 12.27 -4.20
CA LEU A 208 -10.20 12.33 -3.69
C LEU A 208 -10.58 11.10 -2.84
N PHE A 209 -9.91 9.96 -3.07
CA PHE A 209 -10.18 8.75 -2.31
C PHE A 209 -9.34 8.66 -1.03
N PRO A 210 -9.99 8.43 0.12
CA PRO A 210 -9.27 8.33 1.37
C PRO A 210 -8.29 7.15 1.42
N ARG A 211 -7.27 7.26 2.28
CA ARG A 211 -6.19 6.26 2.39
C ARG A 211 -6.74 4.87 2.76
N THR A 212 -7.70 4.81 3.67
CA THR A 212 -8.54 3.65 4.01
C THR A 212 -9.04 2.90 2.77
N THR A 213 -9.68 3.61 1.84
CA THR A 213 -10.24 3.03 0.61
C THR A 213 -9.15 2.52 -0.32
N ARG A 214 -8.07 3.30 -0.48
CA ARG A 214 -6.93 2.93 -1.33
C ARG A 214 -6.21 1.68 -0.83
N VAL A 215 -6.08 1.49 0.49
CA VAL A 215 -5.52 0.25 1.04
C VAL A 215 -6.44 -0.94 0.75
N GLY A 216 -7.75 -0.77 0.89
CA GLY A 216 -8.71 -1.82 0.53
C GLY A 216 -8.64 -2.22 -0.94
N TRP A 217 -8.40 -1.26 -1.85
CA TRP A 217 -8.16 -1.57 -3.27
C TRP A 217 -6.82 -2.26 -3.51
N LEU A 218 -5.75 -1.80 -2.87
CA LEU A 218 -4.45 -2.44 -2.93
C LEU A 218 -4.52 -3.91 -2.48
N ALA A 219 -5.20 -4.19 -1.37
CA ALA A 219 -5.35 -5.55 -0.85
C ALA A 219 -6.07 -6.49 -1.85
N ARG A 220 -6.97 -5.95 -2.69
CA ARG A 220 -7.65 -6.73 -3.73
C ARG A 220 -6.75 -7.12 -4.89
N GLU A 221 -5.61 -6.46 -5.09
CA GLU A 221 -4.64 -6.85 -6.13
C GLU A 221 -3.91 -8.16 -5.79
N PHE A 222 -3.89 -8.56 -4.51
CA PHE A 222 -3.34 -9.85 -4.07
C PHE A 222 -4.42 -10.95 -4.13
N ASP A 223 -4.77 -11.32 -5.37
CA ASP A 223 -5.94 -12.15 -5.67
C ASP A 223 -5.66 -13.66 -5.81
N GLY A 224 -4.41 -14.08 -5.57
CA GLY A 224 -3.97 -15.47 -5.74
C GLY A 224 -3.21 -15.74 -7.05
N SER A 225 -3.08 -14.74 -7.94
CA SER A 225 -2.22 -14.77 -9.13
C SER A 225 -0.76 -15.08 -8.79
N LEU A 226 -0.02 -15.72 -9.71
CA LEU A 226 1.40 -16.06 -9.50
C LEU A 226 2.29 -14.82 -9.33
N GLN A 227 2.01 -13.76 -10.07
CA GLN A 227 2.76 -12.50 -10.03
C GLN A 227 1.80 -11.32 -9.97
N VAL A 228 2.13 -10.34 -9.15
CA VAL A 228 1.37 -9.08 -9.02
C VAL A 228 2.36 -7.93 -9.14
N GLU A 229 2.06 -6.98 -10.03
CA GLU A 229 2.80 -5.74 -10.17
C GLU A 229 1.86 -4.57 -9.87
N PHE A 230 2.33 -3.61 -9.08
CA PHE A 230 1.60 -2.37 -8.88
C PHE A 230 2.51 -1.14 -8.90
N PRO A 231 2.06 -0.07 -9.58
CA PRO A 231 2.72 1.23 -9.57
C PRO A 231 2.48 1.93 -8.22
N MET A 232 3.55 2.31 -7.53
CA MET A 232 3.46 2.93 -6.20
C MET A 232 2.71 4.27 -6.22
N ARG A 233 2.83 5.03 -7.32
CA ARG A 233 2.21 6.35 -7.47
C ARG A 233 0.69 6.31 -7.42
N SER A 234 0.07 5.22 -7.87
CA SER A 234 -1.39 5.09 -7.95
C SER A 234 -2.04 4.97 -6.58
N TYR A 235 -1.38 4.30 -5.64
CA TYR A 235 -1.91 4.08 -4.30
C TYR A 235 -1.40 5.12 -3.30
N ARG A 236 -0.21 5.69 -3.52
CA ARG A 236 0.52 6.56 -2.56
C ARG A 236 0.56 5.99 -1.14
N ILE A 237 0.80 4.68 -1.05
CA ILE A 237 1.02 3.95 0.21
C ILE A 237 2.53 3.65 0.29
N PRO A 238 3.19 3.88 1.44
CA PRO A 238 4.59 3.52 1.66
C PRO A 238 4.87 2.04 1.35
N ALA A 239 6.02 1.74 0.73
CA ALA A 239 6.34 0.36 0.34
C ALA A 239 6.36 -0.60 1.53
N ASP A 240 6.79 -0.14 2.71
CA ASP A 240 6.87 -0.94 3.92
C ASP A 240 5.49 -1.47 4.33
N LEU A 241 4.44 -0.65 4.25
CA LEU A 241 3.06 -1.10 4.48
C LEU A 241 2.60 -2.06 3.39
N VAL A 242 2.95 -1.79 2.12
CA VAL A 242 2.53 -2.69 1.04
C VAL A 242 3.16 -4.07 1.15
N VAL A 243 4.44 -4.15 1.53
CA VAL A 243 5.13 -5.44 1.71
C VAL A 243 4.53 -6.23 2.88
N GLN A 244 4.14 -5.57 3.97
CA GLN A 244 3.45 -6.24 5.07
C GLN A 244 2.08 -6.80 4.63
N ILE A 245 1.29 -6.01 3.90
CA ILE A 245 0.00 -6.45 3.34
C ILE A 245 0.22 -7.60 2.36
N ALA A 246 1.20 -7.51 1.46
CA ALA A 246 1.54 -8.57 0.53
C ALA A 246 1.91 -9.87 1.25
N ALA A 247 2.73 -9.79 2.30
CA ALA A 247 3.14 -10.94 3.11
C ALA A 247 1.94 -11.60 3.79
N TYR A 248 0.98 -10.81 4.29
CA TYR A 248 -0.29 -11.34 4.85
C TYR A 248 -1.10 -12.15 3.82
N HIS A 249 -1.01 -11.77 2.54
CA HIS A 249 -1.62 -12.50 1.44
C HIS A 249 -0.74 -13.62 0.83
N GLY A 250 0.43 -13.91 1.42
CA GLY A 250 1.33 -14.98 0.95
C GLY A 250 2.21 -14.60 -0.24
N TYR A 251 2.47 -13.30 -0.42
CA TYR A 251 3.33 -12.78 -1.49
C TYR A 251 4.69 -12.30 -0.99
N GLU A 252 5.69 -12.40 -1.85
CA GLU A 252 7.05 -11.91 -1.59
C GLU A 252 7.49 -10.90 -2.65
N LEU A 253 8.06 -9.77 -2.19
CA LEU A 253 8.67 -8.77 -3.06
C LEU A 253 9.92 -9.37 -3.71
N TYR A 254 9.95 -9.47 -5.04
CA TYR A 254 11.13 -9.97 -5.77
C TYR A 254 11.82 -8.90 -6.63
N ALA A 255 11.09 -7.86 -7.06
CA ALA A 255 11.67 -6.80 -7.88
C ALA A 255 10.99 -5.44 -7.70
N LEU A 256 11.70 -4.38 -8.10
CA LEU A 256 11.19 -3.03 -8.26
C LEU A 256 11.61 -2.55 -9.64
N SER A 257 10.66 -2.14 -10.48
CA SER A 257 10.94 -1.56 -11.81
C SER A 257 10.44 -0.14 -11.89
N ALA A 258 11.07 0.71 -12.70
CA ALA A 258 10.55 2.05 -12.98
C ALA A 258 10.13 2.06 -14.43
N THR A 259 8.90 2.48 -14.69
CA THR A 259 8.47 2.83 -16.04
C THR A 259 8.50 4.34 -16.17
N GLN A 260 8.91 4.85 -17.34
CA GLN A 260 8.96 6.30 -17.60
C GLN A 260 7.59 6.97 -17.41
N ALA A 261 6.50 6.25 -17.70
CA ALA A 261 5.13 6.75 -17.55
C ALA A 261 4.54 6.54 -16.13
N GLY A 262 4.88 5.45 -15.45
CA GLY A 262 4.21 5.02 -14.20
C GLY A 262 5.01 5.27 -12.91
N GLY A 263 6.29 5.63 -13.01
CA GLY A 263 7.18 5.74 -11.85
C GLY A 263 7.57 4.35 -11.30
N PRO A 264 8.01 4.27 -10.02
CA PRO A 264 8.40 3.01 -9.42
C PRO A 264 7.19 2.07 -9.24
N SER A 265 7.34 0.83 -9.68
CA SER A 265 6.42 -0.30 -9.51
C SER A 265 7.09 -1.42 -8.73
N LEU A 266 6.38 -1.97 -7.75
CA LEU A 266 6.84 -3.11 -6.96
C LEU A 266 6.24 -4.39 -7.56
N LYS A 267 7.05 -5.46 -7.64
CA LYS A 267 6.66 -6.76 -8.20
C LYS A 267 6.75 -7.86 -7.15
N PHE A 268 5.69 -8.64 -7.05
CA PHE A 268 5.51 -9.69 -6.07
C PHE A 268 5.27 -11.02 -6.74
N CYS A 269 5.81 -12.08 -6.15
CA CYS A 269 5.53 -13.45 -6.53
C CYS A 269 4.86 -14.17 -5.36
N LYS A 270 3.95 -15.08 -5.69
CA LYS A 270 3.29 -15.93 -4.72
C LYS A 270 4.30 -16.93 -4.12
N ARG A 271 4.21 -17.17 -2.81
CA ARG A 271 4.98 -18.20 -2.10
C ARG A 271 4.41 -19.60 -2.31
#